data_AF-A0A3C1D6C8-F1
#
_entry.id   AF-A0A3C1D6C8-F1
#
_cell.length_a   1.000
_cell.length_b   1.000
_cell.length_c   1.000
_cell.angle_alpha   90.00
_cell.angle_beta   90.00
_cell.angle_gamma   90.00
#
_symmetry.space_group_name_H-M   'P 1'
#
loop_
_entity.id
_entity.type
_entity.pdbx_description
1 polymer ?
#
loop_
_entity_poly.entity_id
_entity_poly.type
_entity_poly.pdbx_seq_one_letter_code
_entity_poly.pdbx_strand_id
1 'polypeptide(L)' 'RRSDEPPVIFSRAGHDAMAIGSITDVGMLFLRNPDGVSHHPDEAVSAADVALGIRALTESVLQLAADRL' A
#
# COMPACT_ATOMS: atom_id res chain seq x y z
N ARG A 1 -2.35 18.61 10.92
CA ARG A 1 -2.80 17.58 9.94
C ARG A 1 -4.21 17.20 10.34
N ARG A 2 -5.16 17.15 9.39
CA ARG A 2 -6.47 16.55 9.67
C ARG A 2 -6.26 15.08 10.06
N SER A 3 -6.99 14.61 11.07
CA SER A 3 -6.89 13.24 11.60
C SER A 3 -7.27 12.15 10.60
N ASP A 4 -7.86 12.52 9.46
CA ASP A 4 -8.56 11.59 8.57
C ASP A 4 -7.83 11.34 7.25
N GLU A 5 -6.65 11.94 7.05
CA GLU A 5 -5.86 11.74 5.82
C GLU A 5 -4.80 10.65 6.04
N PRO A 6 -4.69 9.65 5.15
CA PRO A 6 -3.71 8.59 5.30
C PRO A 6 -2.28 9.15 5.28
N PRO A 7 -1.37 8.65 6.13
CA PRO A 7 0.02 9.10 6.12
C PRO A 7 0.71 8.70 4.82
N VAL A 8 1.49 9.62 4.26
CA VAL A 8 2.43 9.32 3.17
C VAL A 8 3.73 8.85 3.80
N ILE A 9 4.19 7.67 3.42
CA ILE A 9 5.36 7.00 4.00
C ILE A 9 6.38 6.74 2.89
N PHE A 10 7.64 7.07 3.15
CA PHE A 10 8.75 6.64 2.29
C PHE A 10 9.09 5.18 2.58
N SER A 11 8.98 4.30 1.57
CA SER A 11 9.43 2.92 1.73
C SER A 11 10.95 2.83 1.72
N ARG A 12 11.51 2.21 2.76
CA ARG A 12 12.95 1.94 2.86
C ARG A 12 13.34 0.64 2.15
N ALA A 13 12.38 -0.26 1.92
CA ALA A 13 12.61 -1.55 1.29
C ALA A 13 12.57 -1.44 -0.24
N GLY A 14 13.26 -2.37 -0.91
CA GLY A 14 13.15 -2.53 -2.35
C GLY A 14 11.80 -3.12 -2.74
N HIS A 15 11.18 -2.58 -3.80
CA HIS A 15 9.96 -3.10 -4.40
C HIS A 15 10.06 -3.05 -5.92
N ASP A 16 9.37 -3.94 -6.63
CA ASP A 16 9.32 -3.92 -8.10
C ASP A 16 8.79 -2.60 -8.65
N ALA A 17 7.94 -1.90 -7.87
CA ALA A 17 7.46 -0.56 -8.19
C ALA A 17 8.61 0.44 -8.45
N MET A 18 9.79 0.27 -7.84
CA MET A 18 10.96 1.11 -8.09
C MET A 18 11.48 0.95 -9.53
N ALA A 19 11.47 -0.27 -10.06
CA ALA A 19 11.86 -0.54 -11.45
C ALA A 19 10.74 -0.16 -12.42
N ILE A 20 9.49 -0.50 -12.10
CA ILE A 20 8.32 -0.22 -12.94
C ILE A 20 8.05 1.29 -13.03
N GLY A 21 8.41 2.07 -12.01
CA GLY A 21 8.23 3.52 -11.98
C GLY A 21 8.97 4.29 -13.07
N SER A 22 9.94 3.67 -13.77
CA SER A 22 10.55 4.28 -14.96
C SER A 22 9.73 4.09 -16.24
N ILE A 23 8.67 3.29 -16.21
CA ILE A 23 7.85 2.91 -17.37
C ILE A 23 6.46 3.56 -17.29
N THR A 24 5.88 3.63 -16.10
CA THR A 24 4.53 4.16 -15.86
C THR A 24 4.42 4.74 -14.45
N ASP A 25 3.38 5.54 -14.21
CA ASP A 25 3.00 5.94 -12.86
C ASP A 25 2.74 4.72 -11.97
N VAL A 26 3.25 4.77 -10.74
CA VAL A 26 3.09 3.71 -9.74
C VAL A 26 2.71 4.30 -8.38
N GLY A 27 1.93 3.54 -7.62
CA GLY A 27 1.60 3.83 -6.23
C GLY A 27 1.66 2.56 -5.39
N MET A 28 1.95 2.69 -4.10
CA MET A 28 1.93 1.58 -3.15
C MET A 28 1.04 1.92 -1.97
N LEU A 29 0.32 0.92 -1.48
CA LEU A 29 -0.50 0.99 -0.27
C LEU A 29 0.17 0.14 0.81
N PHE A 30 0.38 0.72 1.99
CA PHE A 30 1.07 0.07 3.11
C PHE A 30 0.05 -0.36 4.17
N LEU A 31 0.21 -1.58 4.67
CA LEU A 31 -0.56 -2.08 5.80
C LEU A 31 0.22 -1.92 7.09
N ARG A 32 -0.53 -1.83 8.19
CA ARG A 32 0.06 -1.85 9.53
C ARG A 32 0.59 -3.25 9.81
N ASN A 33 1.82 -3.31 10.27
CA ASN A 33 2.46 -4.51 10.81
C ASN A 33 2.77 -4.21 12.29
N PRO A 34 2.37 -5.08 13.24
CA PRO A 34 2.75 -4.93 14.64
C PRO A 34 4.27 -4.91 14.79
N ASP A 35 4.79 -3.89 15.46
CA ASP A 35 6.23 -3.72 15.75
C ASP A 35 7.17 -3.58 14.54
N GLY A 36 6.64 -3.59 13.30
CA GLY A 36 7.40 -3.34 12.07
C GLY A 36 8.38 -4.46 11.71
N VAL A 37 8.18 -5.66 12.25
CA VAL A 37 9.01 -6.83 12.00
C VAL A 37 8.67 -7.44 10.63
N SER A 38 9.69 -7.73 9.83
CA SER A 38 9.55 -8.35 8.51
C SER A 38 10.71 -9.32 8.24
N HIS A 39 10.52 -10.28 7.32
CA HIS A 39 11.47 -11.38 7.04
C HIS A 39 11.79 -12.23 8.28
N HIS A 40 10.83 -12.33 9.20
CA HIS A 40 10.96 -13.05 10.47
C HIS A 40 9.66 -13.82 10.75
N PRO A 41 9.68 -14.96 11.45
CA PRO A 41 8.47 -15.71 11.80
C PRO A 41 7.40 -14.91 12.57
N ASP A 42 7.81 -13.84 13.26
CA ASP A 42 6.90 -12.96 14.02
C ASP A 42 6.27 -11.85 13.15
N GLU A 43 6.60 -11.78 11.85
CA GLU A 43 5.94 -10.87 10.93
C GLU A 43 4.43 -11.16 10.87
N ALA A 44 3.62 -10.13 11.11
CA ALA A 44 2.18 -10.28 11.22
C ALA A 44 1.42 -9.11 10.62
N VAL A 45 0.17 -9.38 10.24
CA VAL A 45 -0.81 -8.38 9.84
C VAL A 45 -2.18 -8.85 10.30
N SER A 46 -3.02 -7.93 10.79
CA SER A 46 -4.36 -8.31 11.24
C SER A 46 -5.29 -8.57 10.06
N ALA A 47 -6.23 -9.51 10.20
CA ALA A 47 -7.23 -9.76 9.17
C ALA A 47 -8.06 -8.51 8.83
N ALA A 48 -8.29 -7.63 9.81
CA ALA A 48 -8.98 -6.36 9.60
C ALA A 48 -8.17 -5.40 8.72
N ASP A 49 -6.85 -5.29 8.95
CA ASP A 49 -5.96 -4.47 8.11
C ASP A 49 -5.87 -5.03 6.69
N VAL A 50 -5.82 -6.36 6.53
CA VAL A 50 -5.84 -7.00 5.20
C VAL A 50 -7.15 -6.69 4.47
N ALA A 51 -8.30 -6.77 5.14
CA ALA A 51 -9.59 -6.47 4.53
C ALA A 51 -9.68 -5.01 4.06
N LEU A 52 -9.19 -4.07 4.86
CA LEU A 52 -9.09 -2.65 4.47
C LEU A 52 -8.12 -2.44 3.30
N GLY A 53 -6.98 -3.15 3.30
CA GLY A 53 -6.00 -3.11 2.23
C GLY A 53 -6.55 -3.58 0.89
N ILE A 54 -7.23 -4.73 0.87
CA ILE A 54 -7.88 -5.27 -0.32
C ILE A 54 -8.93 -4.31 -0.85
N ARG A 55 -9.75 -3.74 0.03
CA ARG A 55 -10.77 -2.76 -0.35
C ARG A 55 -10.13 -1.52 -0.97
N ALA A 56 -9.13 -0.93 -0.32
CA ALA A 56 -8.45 0.27 -0.82
C ALA A 56 -7.77 0.02 -2.18
N LEU A 57 -7.12 -1.13 -2.36
CA LEU A 57 -6.52 -1.52 -3.63
C LEU A 57 -7.59 -1.67 -4.72
N THR A 58 -8.70 -2.34 -4.42
CA THR A 58 -9.81 -2.54 -5.37
C THR A 58 -10.41 -1.21 -5.81
N GLU A 59 -10.74 -0.33 -4.86
CA GLU A 59 -11.29 0.99 -5.14
C GLU A 59 -10.30 1.85 -5.96
N SER A 60 -9.01 1.79 -5.65
CA SER A 60 -7.96 2.52 -6.39
C SER A 60 -7.87 2.05 -7.84
N VAL A 61 -7.88 0.74 -8.08
CA VAL A 61 -7.81 0.17 -9.44
C VAL A 61 -9.06 0.56 -10.25
N LEU A 62 -10.25 0.45 -9.65
CA LEU A 62 -11.50 0.82 -10.31
C LEU A 62 -11.53 2.31 -10.65
N GLN A 63 -11.09 3.17 -9.74
CA GLN A 63 -11.02 4.62 -9.98
C GLN A 63 -10.05 4.94 -11.11
N LEU A 64 -8.83 4.38 -11.08
CA LEU A 64 -7.83 4.60 -12.14
C LEU A 64 -8.29 4.08 -13.50
N ALA A 65 -9.07 3.01 -13.53
CA ALA A 65 -9.66 2.50 -14.76
C ALA A 65 -10.77 3.44 -15.29
N ALA A 66 -11.60 4.00 -14.41
CA ALA A 66 -12.64 4.96 -14.77
C ALA A 66 -12.09 6.31 -15.24
N ASP A 67 -11.04 6.82 -14.59
CA ASP A 67 -10.40 8.10 -14.96
C ASP A 67 -9.69 8.04 -16.33
N ARG A 68 -9.44 6.84 -16.86
CA ARG A 68 -8.82 6.61 -18.16
C ARG A 68 -9.81 6.43 -19.31
N LEU A 69 -11.12 6.44 -19.02
CA LEU A 69 -12.21 6.42 -20.02
C LEU A 69 -12.71 7.85 -20.31
#